data_AF-A0A285ZWB6-F1
#
_entry.id   AF-A0A285ZWB6-F1
#
_cell.length_a   1.000
_cell.length_b   1.000
_cell.length_c   1.000
_cell.angle_alpha   90.00
_cell.angle_beta   90.00
_cell.angle_gamma   90.00
#
_symmetry.space_group_name_H-M   'P 1'
#
loop_
_entity.id
_entity.type
_entity.pdbx_description
1 polymer ?
#
loop_
_entity_poly.entity_id
_entity_poly.type
_entity_poly.pdbx_seq_one_letter_code
_entity_poly.pdbx_strand_id
1 'polypeptide(L)'
;MSVGNPKRMTTEEANQLLKKYHEGKCTEAEKALVESSFLDYNENEAGLSKELLDQLKAEVYVALPIHKRNKLRIYGWSSAAAVLVVSILAIAHWRLEENLQLFKQAKVIEDVAPIGNQATLTYEDGESVALNGSKDGLVIKGNTMRYLDGSRIENELTSQMTQTLSTPRGGQYQVVLQDGTKVWLNAASSISYPSSFEGAKERRVSITGEVYFEVAKDRSKPFLVASKDQLIRVLGTHFNVNAYGDNGATTTTLLEGIVSVSLAGKNEGAKLLKPMQQLIAGNGRTVIRAADLELAMAWKNGVFEFRDASLKTILNEVARWYDLEVEYRGEVPNRVFNGSVSRHSNLSVLLKILSYSDIRFRIETDGSPTKKLIVEP
;
A
#
# COMPACT_ATOMS: atom_id res chain seq x y z
N MET A 1 -31.40 -50.03 -28.36
CA MET A 1 -30.39 -50.84 -29.06
C MET A 1 -29.04 -50.17 -28.89
N SER A 2 -28.15 -50.86 -28.16
CA SER A 2 -26.68 -50.68 -28.04
C SER A 2 -26.11 -49.26 -28.03
N VAL A 3 -26.04 -48.65 -26.84
CA VAL A 3 -25.06 -47.58 -26.57
C VAL A 3 -23.68 -48.25 -26.53
N GLY A 4 -22.84 -47.93 -27.51
CA GLY A 4 -21.51 -48.50 -27.66
C GLY A 4 -20.64 -48.16 -26.45
N ASN A 5 -20.06 -49.19 -25.85
CA ASN A 5 -19.07 -49.08 -24.78
C ASN A 5 -17.87 -48.25 -25.32
N PRO A 6 -17.44 -47.14 -24.68
CA PRO A 6 -16.31 -46.38 -25.18
C PRO A 6 -15.06 -47.26 -25.15
N LYS A 7 -14.41 -47.39 -26.31
CA LYS A 7 -13.19 -48.16 -26.50
C LYS A 7 -12.14 -47.64 -25.52
N ARG A 8 -11.82 -48.41 -24.48
CA ARG A 8 -10.74 -48.06 -23.54
C ARG A 8 -9.44 -47.97 -24.33
N MET A 9 -8.76 -46.83 -24.21
CA MET A 9 -7.47 -46.60 -24.86
C MET A 9 -6.47 -47.65 -24.37
N THR A 10 -5.80 -48.32 -25.30
CA THR A 10 -4.77 -49.31 -24.97
C THR A 10 -3.51 -48.62 -24.42
N THR A 11 -2.71 -49.32 -23.62
CA THR A 11 -1.47 -48.77 -23.03
C THR A 11 -0.50 -48.25 -24.10
N GLU A 12 -0.51 -48.87 -25.28
CA GLU A 12 0.35 -48.49 -26.40
C GLU A 12 -0.14 -47.20 -27.08
N GLU A 13 -1.46 -47.04 -27.27
CA GLU A 13 -2.07 -45.80 -27.75
C GLU A 13 -1.83 -44.64 -26.76
N ALA A 14 -1.87 -44.91 -25.45
CA ALA A 14 -1.60 -43.94 -24.39
C ALA A 14 -0.15 -43.41 -24.42
N ASN A 15 0.82 -44.30 -24.57
CA ASN A 15 2.23 -43.94 -24.63
C ASN A 15 2.56 -43.12 -25.90
N GLN A 16 1.93 -43.43 -27.03
CA GLN A 16 2.07 -42.64 -28.25
C GLN A 16 1.48 -41.23 -28.10
N LEU A 17 0.32 -41.11 -27.43
CA LEU A 17 -0.31 -39.83 -27.14
C LEU A 17 0.55 -38.95 -26.21
N LEU A 18 1.11 -39.53 -25.14
CA LEU A 18 2.03 -38.83 -24.23
C LEU A 18 3.31 -38.38 -24.92
N LYS A 19 3.87 -39.20 -25.83
CA LYS A 19 5.03 -38.82 -26.61
C LYS A 19 4.73 -37.60 -27.51
N LYS A 20 3.58 -37.59 -28.19
CA LYS A 20 3.14 -36.43 -29.00
C LYS A 20 2.93 -35.18 -28.15
N TYR A 21 2.41 -35.33 -26.94
CA TYR A 21 2.19 -34.23 -26.00
C TYR A 21 3.52 -33.60 -25.56
N HIS A 22 4.51 -34.41 -25.19
CA HIS A 22 5.86 -33.92 -24.86
C HIS A 22 6.57 -33.24 -26.02
N GLU A 23 6.33 -33.70 -27.25
CA GLU A 23 6.89 -33.11 -28.47
C GLU A 23 6.14 -31.85 -28.94
N GLY A 24 5.06 -31.44 -28.26
CA GLY A 24 4.26 -30.26 -28.61
C GLY A 24 3.44 -30.41 -29.90
N LYS A 25 3.14 -31.64 -30.33
CA LYS A 25 2.47 -31.96 -31.60
C LYS A 25 1.01 -32.41 -31.43
N CYS A 26 0.43 -32.25 -30.25
CA CYS A 26 -0.96 -32.61 -30.00
C CYS A 26 -1.93 -31.60 -30.61
N THR A 27 -3.05 -32.12 -31.12
CA THR A 27 -4.25 -31.31 -31.39
C THR A 27 -4.91 -30.85 -30.09
N GLU A 28 -5.72 -29.80 -30.13
CA GLU A 28 -6.42 -29.29 -28.93
C GLU A 28 -7.33 -30.36 -28.28
N ALA A 29 -7.94 -31.24 -29.09
CA ALA A 29 -8.74 -32.35 -28.58
C ALA A 29 -7.89 -33.44 -27.87
N GLU A 30 -6.71 -33.76 -28.41
CA GLU A 30 -5.75 -34.67 -27.78
C GLU A 30 -5.15 -34.07 -26.52
N LYS A 31 -4.89 -32.76 -26.52
CA LYS A 31 -4.38 -32.00 -25.36
C LYS A 31 -5.40 -32.01 -24.22
N ALA A 32 -6.67 -31.70 -24.53
CA ALA A 32 -7.76 -31.76 -23.55
C ALA A 32 -7.97 -33.18 -22.99
N LEU A 33 -7.75 -34.22 -23.80
CA LEU A 33 -7.84 -35.62 -23.33
C LEU A 33 -6.70 -35.97 -22.35
N VAL A 34 -5.48 -35.51 -22.60
CA VAL A 34 -4.34 -35.71 -21.69
C VAL A 34 -4.53 -34.92 -20.39
N GLU A 35 -4.93 -33.66 -20.48
CA GLU A 35 -5.12 -32.78 -19.32
C GLU A 35 -6.30 -33.22 -18.44
N SER A 36 -7.42 -33.64 -19.05
CA SER A 36 -8.54 -34.22 -18.29
C SER A 36 -8.17 -35.54 -17.62
N SER A 37 -7.40 -36.40 -18.27
CA SER A 37 -6.90 -37.65 -17.66
C SER A 37 -5.94 -37.39 -16.49
N PHE A 38 -5.14 -36.32 -16.56
CA PHE A 38 -4.27 -35.91 -15.45
C PHE A 38 -5.06 -35.37 -14.25
N LEU A 39 -6.15 -34.65 -14.50
CA LEU A 39 -7.05 -34.15 -13.46
C LEU A 39 -7.81 -35.31 -12.78
N ASP A 40 -8.31 -36.27 -13.56
CA ASP A 40 -8.99 -37.49 -13.06
C ASP A 40 -8.04 -38.40 -12.24
N TYR A 41 -6.74 -38.40 -12.58
CA TYR A 41 -5.69 -39.11 -11.85
C TYR A 41 -5.27 -38.39 -10.55
N ASN A 42 -5.41 -37.07 -10.48
CA ASN A 42 -5.06 -36.29 -9.28
C ASN A 42 -6.18 -36.26 -8.23
N GLU A 43 -7.44 -36.48 -8.62
CA GLU A 43 -8.59 -36.58 -7.70
C GLU A 43 -8.78 -37.99 -7.11
N ASN A 44 -8.22 -39.03 -7.73
CA ASN A 44 -8.22 -40.39 -7.18
C ASN A 44 -6.81 -40.74 -6.66
N GLU A 45 -6.62 -40.76 -5.34
CA GLU A 45 -5.41 -41.26 -4.69
C GLU A 45 -4.97 -42.59 -5.32
N ALA A 46 -3.91 -42.55 -6.13
CA ALA A 46 -3.19 -43.75 -6.53
C ALA A 46 -2.46 -44.29 -5.29
N GLY A 47 -3.16 -45.08 -4.49
CA GLY A 47 -2.56 -45.92 -3.47
C GLY A 47 -1.66 -46.94 -4.14
N LEU A 48 -0.39 -46.59 -4.36
CA LEU A 48 0.63 -47.60 -4.67
C LEU A 48 0.70 -48.53 -3.46
N SER A 49 0.17 -49.76 -3.61
CA SER A 49 0.35 -50.76 -2.58
C SER A 49 1.86 -50.98 -2.39
N LYS A 50 2.24 -51.21 -1.14
CA LYS A 50 3.63 -51.47 -0.78
C LYS A 50 4.20 -52.66 -1.56
N GLU A 51 3.37 -53.67 -1.88
CA GLU A 51 3.80 -54.79 -2.73
C GLU A 51 4.16 -54.35 -4.16
N LEU A 52 3.40 -53.45 -4.78
CA LEU A 52 3.70 -52.97 -6.13
C LEU A 52 4.99 -52.15 -6.15
N LEU A 53 5.21 -51.33 -5.12
CA LEU A 53 6.44 -50.56 -4.94
C LEU A 53 7.67 -51.47 -4.80
N ASP A 54 7.55 -52.57 -4.06
CA ASP A 54 8.64 -53.51 -3.84
C ASP A 54 8.91 -54.37 -5.10
N GLN A 55 7.86 -54.73 -5.87
CA GLN A 55 8.02 -55.39 -7.17
C GLN A 55 8.72 -54.49 -8.20
N LEU A 56 8.28 -53.23 -8.32
CA LEU A 56 8.90 -52.26 -9.23
C LEU A 56 10.36 -51.96 -8.85
N LYS A 57 10.67 -51.88 -7.55
CA LYS A 57 12.06 -51.77 -7.09
C LYS A 57 12.88 -52.98 -7.50
N ALA A 58 12.38 -54.20 -7.28
CA ALA A 58 13.09 -55.42 -7.63
C ALA A 58 13.37 -55.51 -9.13
N GLU A 59 12.40 -55.12 -9.97
CA GLU A 59 12.53 -55.14 -11.42
C GLU A 59 13.54 -54.10 -11.94
N VAL A 60 13.53 -52.88 -11.37
CA VAL A 60 14.54 -51.85 -11.65
C VAL A 60 15.94 -52.28 -11.18
N TYR A 61 16.06 -52.93 -10.01
CA TYR A 61 17.36 -53.39 -9.49
C TYR A 61 18.00 -54.47 -10.36
N VAL A 62 17.21 -55.30 -11.04
CA VAL A 62 17.71 -56.35 -11.95
C VAL A 62 18.06 -55.78 -13.34
N ALA A 63 17.35 -54.75 -13.79
CA ALA A 63 17.57 -54.12 -15.10
C ALA A 63 18.77 -53.15 -15.15
N LEU A 64 19.34 -52.78 -14.00
CA LEU A 64 20.52 -51.92 -13.96
C LEU A 64 21.81 -52.72 -14.27
N PRO A 65 22.64 -52.29 -15.23
CA PRO A 65 23.93 -52.90 -15.47
C PRO A 65 24.87 -52.57 -14.30
N ILE A 66 24.90 -53.42 -13.28
CA ILE A 66 25.88 -53.32 -12.20
C ILE A 66 27.24 -53.73 -12.77
N HIS A 67 28.01 -52.73 -13.20
CA HIS A 67 29.43 -52.92 -13.46
C HIS A 67 30.08 -53.45 -12.17
N LYS A 68 30.57 -54.69 -12.18
CA LYS A 68 31.42 -55.22 -11.11
C LYS A 68 32.63 -54.30 -10.98
N ARG A 69 32.62 -53.44 -9.96
CA ARG A 69 33.77 -52.62 -9.60
C ARG A 69 34.89 -53.55 -9.13
N ASN A 70 35.90 -53.72 -9.97
CA ASN A 70 37.18 -54.25 -9.53
C ASN A 70 37.70 -53.36 -8.39
N LYS A 71 38.03 -53.98 -7.25
CA LYS A 71 38.63 -53.29 -6.11
C LYS A 71 40.04 -52.84 -6.51
N LEU A 72 40.16 -51.64 -7.07
CA LEU A 72 41.45 -50.97 -7.21
C LEU A 72 41.85 -50.44 -5.83
N ARG A 73 43.02 -50.90 -5.39
CA ARG A 73 43.65 -50.54 -4.11
C ARG A 73 44.24 -49.14 -4.23
N ILE A 74 43.49 -48.13 -3.81
CA ILE A 74 43.93 -46.73 -3.80
C ILE A 74 44.45 -46.39 -2.39
N TYR A 75 45.68 -46.77 -2.08
CA TYR A 75 46.43 -46.20 -0.97
C TYR A 75 47.48 -45.27 -1.55
N GLY A 76 47.26 -43.96 -1.44
CA GLY A 76 48.25 -42.96 -1.84
C GLY A 76 47.74 -41.52 -1.85
N TRP A 77 46.50 -41.26 -2.29
CA TRP A 77 46.00 -39.89 -2.51
C TRP A 77 44.74 -39.51 -1.71
N SER A 78 44.35 -40.35 -0.73
CA SER A 78 43.18 -40.09 0.13
C SER A 78 43.39 -38.91 1.09
N SER A 79 44.63 -38.57 1.44
CA SER A 79 44.95 -37.41 2.29
C SER A 79 44.76 -36.08 1.54
N ALA A 80 45.23 -35.98 0.30
CA ALA A 80 45.13 -34.74 -0.48
C ALA A 80 43.67 -34.37 -0.84
N ALA A 81 42.84 -35.37 -1.15
CA ALA A 81 41.42 -35.16 -1.42
C ALA A 81 40.65 -34.75 -0.15
N ALA A 82 41.00 -35.33 1.01
CA ALA A 82 40.40 -34.94 2.29
C ALA A 82 40.77 -33.50 2.67
N VAL A 83 42.02 -33.09 2.47
CA VAL A 83 42.46 -31.70 2.70
C VAL A 83 41.70 -30.74 1.79
N LEU A 84 41.55 -31.05 0.50
CA LEU A 84 40.78 -30.22 -0.44
C LEU A 84 39.31 -30.07 -0.03
N VAL A 85 38.65 -31.15 0.37
CA VAL A 85 37.25 -31.10 0.82
C VAL A 85 37.13 -30.28 2.11
N VAL A 86 38.03 -30.47 3.08
CA VAL A 86 38.04 -29.68 4.31
C VAL A 86 38.34 -28.20 4.03
N SER A 87 39.26 -27.89 3.11
CA SER A 87 39.53 -26.51 2.69
C SER A 87 38.33 -25.88 1.98
N ILE A 88 37.65 -26.60 1.10
CA ILE A 88 36.43 -26.12 0.42
C ILE A 88 35.32 -25.89 1.44
N LEU A 89 35.13 -26.81 2.40
CA LEU A 89 34.14 -26.66 3.47
C LEU A 89 34.50 -25.52 4.43
N ALA A 90 35.77 -25.32 4.74
CA ALA A 90 36.23 -24.20 5.56
C ALA A 90 36.06 -22.86 4.84
N ILE A 91 36.36 -22.78 3.55
CA ILE A 91 36.11 -21.59 2.72
C ILE A 91 34.61 -21.34 2.58
N ALA A 92 33.80 -22.39 2.37
CA ALA A 92 32.35 -22.30 2.30
C ALA A 92 31.76 -21.84 3.64
N HIS A 93 32.26 -22.36 4.77
CA HIS A 93 31.87 -21.93 6.10
C HIS A 93 32.26 -20.47 6.34
N TRP A 94 33.48 -20.08 6.01
CA TRP A 94 33.95 -18.71 6.18
C TRP A 94 33.15 -17.71 5.31
N ARG A 95 32.85 -18.07 4.06
CA ARG A 95 31.98 -17.29 3.15
C ARG A 95 30.54 -17.23 3.63
N LEU A 96 30.01 -18.33 4.17
CA LEU A 96 28.66 -18.39 4.74
C LEU A 96 28.57 -17.53 6.00
N GLU A 97 29.63 -17.50 6.79
CA GLU A 97 29.75 -16.72 8.02
C GLU A 97 29.93 -15.22 7.71
N GLU A 98 30.72 -14.84 6.69
CA GLU A 98 30.75 -13.45 6.18
C GLU A 98 29.38 -12.99 5.67
N ASN A 99 28.67 -13.82 4.90
CA ASN A 99 27.31 -13.49 4.46
C ASN A 99 26.33 -13.40 5.63
N LEU A 100 26.40 -14.32 6.60
CA LEU A 100 25.59 -14.26 7.81
C LEU A 100 25.95 -13.08 8.71
N GLN A 101 27.20 -12.61 8.72
CA GLN A 101 27.61 -11.41 9.45
C GLN A 101 27.17 -10.12 8.72
N LEU A 102 27.12 -10.10 7.38
CA LEU A 102 26.45 -9.04 6.63
C LEU A 102 24.95 -8.97 6.94
N PHE A 103 24.28 -10.11 7.20
CA PHE A 103 22.89 -10.14 7.65
C PHE A 103 22.70 -9.89 9.16
N LYS A 104 23.68 -10.20 10.01
CA LYS A 104 23.64 -9.90 11.46
C LYS A 104 24.02 -8.45 11.79
N GLN A 105 24.76 -7.76 10.92
CA GLN A 105 25.13 -6.36 11.07
C GLN A 105 24.12 -5.37 10.45
N ALA A 106 23.06 -5.85 9.81
CA ALA A 106 21.84 -5.06 9.75
C ALA A 106 21.36 -4.93 11.20
N LYS A 107 21.79 -3.87 11.89
CA LYS A 107 21.18 -3.35 13.11
C LYS A 107 19.68 -3.54 12.90
N VAL A 108 19.04 -4.42 13.67
CA VAL A 108 17.61 -4.65 13.58
C VAL A 108 16.99 -3.29 13.81
N ILE A 109 16.66 -2.62 12.71
CA ILE A 109 16.04 -1.31 12.78
C ILE A 109 14.67 -1.64 13.35
N GLU A 110 14.41 -1.12 14.53
CA GLU A 110 13.10 -1.19 15.15
C GLU A 110 12.08 -0.74 14.10
N ASP A 111 11.28 -1.70 13.66
CA ASP A 111 10.39 -1.54 12.52
C ASP A 111 9.44 -0.38 12.80
N VAL A 112 9.28 0.51 11.82
CA VAL A 112 8.53 1.75 12.04
C VAL A 112 7.05 1.44 11.92
N ALA A 113 6.37 1.37 13.06
CA ALA A 113 4.92 1.26 13.14
C ALA A 113 4.25 2.61 12.80
N PRO A 114 3.03 2.60 12.26
CA PRO A 114 2.26 3.82 12.06
C PRO A 114 1.87 4.46 13.40
N ILE A 115 1.83 5.79 13.46
CA ILE A 115 1.50 6.53 14.69
C ILE A 115 0.00 6.45 14.99
N GLY A 116 -0.86 6.69 13.99
CA GLY A 116 -2.30 6.48 14.10
C GLY A 116 -3.10 7.77 14.29
N ASN A 117 -4.10 7.76 15.18
CA ASN A 117 -4.95 8.93 15.39
C ASN A 117 -4.22 9.94 16.27
N GLN A 118 -3.86 11.12 15.74
CA GLN A 118 -3.19 12.16 16.51
C GLN A 118 -3.53 13.53 15.92
N ALA A 119 -3.86 14.49 16.79
CA ALA A 119 -4.12 15.86 16.37
C ALA A 119 -3.88 16.86 17.50
N THR A 120 -3.64 18.11 17.10
CA THR A 120 -3.52 19.27 17.99
C THR A 120 -4.53 20.31 17.58
N LEU A 121 -5.28 20.81 18.57
CA LEU A 121 -6.18 21.94 18.41
C LEU A 121 -5.46 23.22 18.84
N THR A 122 -5.34 24.19 17.95
CA THR A 122 -4.70 25.49 18.20
C THR A 122 -5.72 26.61 18.06
N TYR A 123 -5.78 27.51 19.03
CA TYR A 123 -6.65 28.68 19.05
C TYR A 123 -5.95 29.90 18.43
N GLU A 124 -6.71 30.94 18.10
CA GLU A 124 -6.20 32.15 17.43
C GLU A 124 -5.13 32.90 18.25
N ASP A 125 -5.18 32.80 19.58
CA ASP A 125 -4.18 33.36 20.50
C ASP A 125 -2.87 32.55 20.56
N GLY A 126 -2.81 31.40 19.90
CA GLY A 126 -1.67 30.49 19.86
C GLY A 126 -1.69 29.40 20.93
N GLU A 127 -2.63 29.44 21.88
CA GLU A 127 -2.79 28.35 22.85
C GLU A 127 -3.16 27.05 22.11
N SER A 128 -2.67 25.91 22.60
CA SER A 128 -2.83 24.62 21.93
C SER A 128 -3.10 23.48 22.90
N VAL A 129 -3.96 22.56 22.48
CA VAL A 129 -4.35 21.36 23.22
C VAL A 129 -4.08 20.14 22.36
N ALA A 130 -3.20 19.25 22.84
CA ALA A 130 -2.99 17.95 22.23
C ALA A 130 -4.19 17.05 22.50
N LEU A 131 -4.77 16.47 21.44
CA LEU A 131 -5.91 15.57 21.55
C LEU A 131 -5.45 14.15 21.85
N ASN A 132 -6.27 13.41 22.60
CA ASN A 132 -5.98 12.03 22.96
C ASN A 132 -6.08 11.13 21.72
N GLY A 133 -4.94 10.57 21.31
CA GLY A 133 -4.85 9.72 20.13
C GLY A 133 -5.54 8.35 20.22
N SER A 134 -5.98 7.93 21.41
CA SER A 134 -6.82 6.74 21.58
C SER A 134 -8.30 7.00 21.23
N LYS A 135 -8.66 8.23 20.86
CA LYS A 135 -10.03 8.62 20.52
C LYS A 135 -10.17 8.74 19.00
N ASP A 136 -11.34 8.37 18.49
CA ASP A 136 -11.59 8.32 17.05
C ASP A 136 -11.77 9.71 16.39
N GLY A 137 -12.03 10.73 17.20
CA GLY A 137 -12.28 12.07 16.70
C GLY A 137 -13.00 12.98 17.67
N LEU A 138 -13.36 14.16 17.18
CA LEU A 138 -13.95 15.26 17.94
C LEU A 138 -15.31 15.65 17.37
N VAL A 139 -16.20 16.14 18.24
CA VAL A 139 -17.50 16.72 17.88
C VAL A 139 -17.61 18.09 18.52
N ILE A 140 -17.95 19.09 17.70
CA ILE A 140 -18.17 20.47 18.14
C ILE A 140 -19.68 20.70 18.24
N LYS A 141 -20.15 21.09 19.43
CA LYS A 141 -21.56 21.46 19.69
C LYS A 141 -21.60 22.82 20.37
N GLY A 142 -21.97 23.85 19.62
CA GLY A 142 -21.83 25.24 20.06
C GLY A 142 -20.40 25.50 20.55
N ASN A 143 -20.24 26.16 21.69
CA ASN A 143 -18.94 26.49 22.26
C ASN A 143 -18.26 25.32 23.02
N THR A 144 -18.77 24.09 22.90
CA THR A 144 -18.22 22.92 23.59
C THR A 144 -17.72 21.86 22.61
N MET A 145 -16.57 21.27 22.91
CA MET A 145 -15.92 20.23 22.15
C MET A 145 -15.81 18.96 22.99
N ARG A 146 -16.19 17.84 22.40
CA ARG A 146 -16.11 16.53 23.05
C ARG A 146 -15.51 15.53 22.09
N TYR A 147 -14.96 14.45 22.62
CA TYR A 147 -14.62 13.31 21.80
C TYR A 147 -15.89 12.64 21.25
N LEU A 148 -15.77 11.87 20.16
CA LEU A 148 -16.89 11.16 19.54
C LEU A 148 -17.61 10.19 20.49
N ASP A 149 -16.89 9.61 21.45
CA ASP A 149 -17.44 8.75 22.52
C ASP A 149 -18.13 9.53 23.65
N GLY A 150 -18.12 10.87 23.56
CA GLY A 150 -18.69 11.77 24.55
C GLY A 150 -17.75 12.12 25.71
N SER A 151 -16.51 11.63 25.79
CA SER A 151 -15.61 12.08 26.85
C SER A 151 -15.24 13.56 26.67
N ARG A 152 -14.91 14.24 27.77
CA ARG A 152 -14.49 15.65 27.76
C ARG A 152 -13.04 15.78 27.28
N ILE A 153 -12.72 16.94 26.69
CA ILE A 153 -11.36 17.34 26.40
C ILE A 153 -10.82 18.07 27.63
N GLU A 154 -9.70 17.60 28.15
CA GLU A 154 -9.03 18.28 29.27
C GLU A 154 -8.42 19.59 28.77
N ASN A 155 -8.52 20.64 29.58
CA ASN A 155 -8.03 21.99 29.26
C ASN A 155 -8.66 22.59 27.98
N GLU A 156 -9.92 22.24 27.70
CA GLU A 156 -10.68 22.91 26.65
C GLU A 156 -10.82 24.41 26.99
N LEU A 157 -10.46 25.26 26.02
CA LEU A 157 -10.63 26.70 26.13
C LEU A 157 -11.91 27.10 25.41
N THR A 158 -12.83 27.73 26.14
CA THR A 158 -14.03 28.30 25.56
C THR A 158 -13.65 29.61 24.86
N SER A 159 -13.28 29.55 23.59
CA SER A 159 -12.94 30.73 22.79
C SER A 159 -13.93 30.94 21.63
N GLN A 160 -14.35 32.19 21.44
CA GLN A 160 -15.15 32.61 20.27
C GLN A 160 -14.28 32.86 19.03
N MET A 161 -12.99 32.60 19.10
CA MET A 161 -12.03 32.89 18.04
C MET A 161 -11.91 31.75 17.01
N THR A 162 -11.10 31.98 15.97
CA THR A 162 -10.77 30.94 14.98
C THR A 162 -10.00 29.80 15.64
N GLN A 163 -10.27 28.57 15.21
CA GLN A 163 -9.62 27.35 15.69
C GLN A 163 -9.00 26.63 14.51
N THR A 164 -7.85 26.00 14.75
CA THR A 164 -7.15 25.18 13.77
C THR A 164 -6.92 23.79 14.34
N LEU A 165 -7.53 22.79 13.73
CA LEU A 165 -7.22 21.38 14.00
C LEU A 165 -6.13 20.94 13.01
N SER A 166 -5.04 20.43 13.53
CA SER A 166 -3.90 19.95 12.73
C SER A 166 -3.54 18.53 13.10
N THR A 167 -3.09 17.76 12.12
CA THR A 167 -2.56 16.40 12.27
C THR A 167 -1.06 16.43 11.98
N PRO A 168 -0.21 15.81 12.82
CA PRO A 168 1.20 15.70 12.52
C PRO A 168 1.44 14.70 11.38
N ARG A 169 2.70 14.55 10.97
CA ARG A 169 3.11 13.39 10.17
C ARG A 169 2.78 12.11 10.96
N GLY A 170 2.32 11.08 10.25
CA GLY A 170 1.78 9.83 10.78
C GLY A 170 0.48 9.91 11.56
N GLY A 171 -0.04 11.11 11.81
CA GLY A 171 -1.34 11.34 12.42
C GLY A 171 -2.47 11.31 11.39
N GLN A 172 -3.65 10.88 11.77
CA GLN A 172 -4.89 11.24 11.07
C GLN A 172 -5.94 11.59 12.12
N TYR A 173 -7.01 12.29 11.75
CA TYR A 173 -8.04 12.61 12.72
C TYR A 173 -9.38 12.96 12.08
N GLN A 174 -10.48 12.71 12.81
CA GLN A 174 -11.83 13.09 12.40
C GLN A 174 -12.37 14.21 13.29
N VAL A 175 -13.07 15.17 12.69
CA VAL A 175 -13.85 16.18 13.39
C VAL A 175 -15.25 16.33 12.80
N VAL A 176 -16.25 16.50 13.66
CA VAL A 176 -17.62 16.88 13.28
C VAL A 176 -17.82 18.33 13.68
N LEU A 177 -17.95 19.21 12.68
CA LEU A 177 -18.19 20.63 12.85
C LEU A 177 -19.62 20.89 13.37
N GLN A 178 -19.88 22.11 13.84
CA GLN A 178 -21.14 22.48 14.48
C GLN A 178 -22.38 22.34 13.60
N ASP A 179 -22.22 22.47 12.28
CA ASP A 179 -23.27 22.29 11.30
C ASP A 179 -23.55 20.81 10.98
N GLY A 180 -22.83 19.89 11.62
CA GLY A 180 -22.90 18.45 11.38
C GLY A 180 -22.01 17.96 10.25
N THR A 181 -21.24 18.85 9.61
CA THR A 181 -20.25 18.47 8.57
C THR A 181 -19.16 17.62 9.20
N LYS A 182 -18.89 16.46 8.62
CA LYS A 182 -17.80 15.57 9.07
C LYS A 182 -16.57 15.80 8.19
N VAL A 183 -15.41 15.83 8.81
CA VAL A 183 -14.15 16.13 8.16
C VAL A 183 -13.11 15.13 8.66
N TRP A 184 -12.37 14.52 7.73
CA TRP A 184 -11.23 13.67 8.03
C TRP A 184 -9.98 14.34 7.50
N LEU A 185 -8.96 14.43 8.35
CA LEU A 185 -7.64 14.97 8.03
C LEU A 185 -6.65 13.82 7.90
N ASN A 186 -5.95 13.75 6.77
CA ASN A 186 -4.83 12.84 6.57
C ASN A 186 -3.55 13.41 7.21
N ALA A 187 -2.45 12.65 7.25
CA ALA A 187 -1.19 13.06 7.87
C ALA A 187 -0.64 14.39 7.37
N ALA A 188 -0.11 15.21 8.27
CA ALA A 188 0.40 16.54 7.97
C ALA A 188 -0.64 17.44 7.26
N SER A 189 -1.89 17.41 7.73
CA SER A 189 -2.98 18.24 7.21
C SER A 189 -3.58 19.12 8.31
N SER A 190 -4.25 20.18 7.92
CA SER A 190 -4.95 21.07 8.84
C SER A 190 -6.28 21.58 8.30
N ILE A 191 -7.18 21.93 9.21
CA ILE A 191 -8.40 22.69 8.94
C ILE A 191 -8.52 23.83 9.96
N SER A 192 -8.70 25.05 9.45
CA SER A 192 -9.03 26.24 10.24
C SER A 192 -10.48 26.63 10.00
N TYR A 193 -11.22 26.85 11.07
CA TYR A 193 -12.66 27.16 11.05
C TYR A 193 -13.01 28.13 12.19
N PRO A 194 -14.06 28.96 12.03
CA PRO A 194 -14.52 29.83 13.10
C PRO A 194 -15.16 29.02 14.23
N SER A 195 -15.12 29.55 15.45
CA SER A 195 -15.84 28.97 16.59
C SER A 195 -17.35 28.85 16.39
N SER A 196 -17.96 29.55 15.41
CA SER A 196 -19.36 29.39 15.04
C SER A 196 -19.65 29.84 13.61
N PHE A 197 -20.64 29.19 12.97
CA PHE A 197 -21.22 29.63 11.70
C PHE A 197 -22.55 30.39 11.86
N GLU A 198 -22.98 30.65 13.09
CA GLU A 198 -24.20 31.39 13.39
C GLU A 198 -24.09 32.85 12.92
N GLY A 199 -25.17 33.40 12.37
CA GLY A 199 -25.19 34.75 11.78
C GLY A 199 -24.39 34.93 10.47
N ALA A 200 -23.50 33.99 10.12
CA ALA A 200 -22.72 34.05 8.89
C ALA A 200 -23.55 33.72 7.65
N LYS A 201 -23.28 34.41 6.53
CA LYS A 201 -23.89 34.13 5.22
C LYS A 201 -23.36 32.86 4.56
N GLU A 202 -22.22 32.36 5.02
CA GLU A 202 -21.55 31.18 4.49
C GLU A 202 -20.75 30.45 5.59
N ARG A 203 -20.52 29.15 5.41
CA ARG A 203 -19.70 28.31 6.29
C ARG A 203 -18.31 28.20 5.66
N ARG A 204 -17.36 28.99 6.13
CA ARG A 204 -16.02 29.07 5.52
C ARG A 204 -14.98 28.37 6.37
N VAL A 205 -14.16 27.54 5.73
CA VAL A 205 -12.99 26.89 6.33
C VAL A 205 -11.78 27.02 5.42
N SER A 206 -10.57 26.91 5.97
CA SER A 206 -9.31 26.85 5.23
C SER A 206 -8.60 25.55 5.53
N ILE A 207 -7.93 24.94 4.54
CA ILE A 207 -7.21 23.68 4.71
C ILE A 207 -5.80 23.70 4.15
N THR A 208 -4.97 22.81 4.69
CA THR A 208 -3.71 22.36 4.09
C THR A 208 -3.63 20.83 4.13
N GLY A 209 -2.79 20.25 3.28
CA GLY A 209 -2.64 18.80 3.18
C GLY A 209 -3.80 18.12 2.46
N GLU A 210 -4.23 16.95 2.95
CA GLU A 210 -5.33 16.20 2.36
C GLU A 210 -6.50 16.02 3.34
N VAL A 211 -7.68 16.40 2.87
CA VAL A 211 -8.89 16.47 3.70
C VAL A 211 -10.09 15.94 2.92
N TYR A 212 -10.82 15.01 3.54
CA TYR A 212 -12.09 14.50 3.04
C TYR A 212 -13.26 15.11 3.81
N PHE A 213 -14.31 15.49 3.07
CA PHE A 213 -15.47 16.17 3.62
C PHE A 213 -16.76 15.41 3.33
N GLU A 214 -17.59 15.28 4.37
CA GLU A 214 -19.03 15.00 4.25
C GLU A 214 -19.80 16.23 4.72
N VAL A 215 -20.13 17.12 3.79
CA VAL A 215 -20.76 18.42 4.12
C VAL A 215 -22.25 18.26 4.37
N ALA A 216 -22.71 18.76 5.51
CA ALA A 216 -24.13 18.81 5.84
C ALA A 216 -24.91 19.68 4.84
N LYS A 217 -26.05 19.16 4.38
CA LYS A 217 -26.90 19.83 3.38
C LYS A 217 -27.52 21.10 3.98
N ASP A 218 -27.14 22.26 3.41
CA ASP A 218 -27.76 23.56 3.70
C ASP A 218 -27.63 24.45 2.46
N ARG A 219 -28.76 24.66 1.77
CA ARG A 219 -28.84 25.48 0.56
C ARG A 219 -28.86 26.97 0.84
N SER A 220 -29.24 27.37 2.06
CA SER A 220 -29.30 28.77 2.47
C SER A 220 -27.92 29.32 2.85
N LYS A 221 -27.02 28.43 3.30
CA LYS A 221 -25.68 28.78 3.75
C LYS A 221 -24.63 27.87 3.09
N PRO A 222 -24.01 28.30 1.97
CA PRO A 222 -23.02 27.49 1.26
C PRO A 222 -21.80 27.22 2.14
N PHE A 223 -21.17 26.06 1.94
CA PHE A 223 -19.90 25.70 2.56
C PHE A 223 -18.74 25.98 1.61
N LEU A 224 -17.74 26.72 2.08
CA LEU A 224 -16.58 27.15 1.32
C LEU A 224 -15.32 26.56 1.93
N VAL A 225 -14.55 25.84 1.12
CA VAL A 225 -13.23 25.32 1.47
C VAL A 225 -12.19 26.09 0.68
N ALA A 226 -11.36 26.85 1.38
CA ALA A 226 -10.19 27.49 0.81
C ALA A 226 -8.96 26.58 0.96
N SER A 227 -8.23 26.38 -0.12
CA SER A 227 -6.86 25.86 -0.10
C SER A 227 -5.93 26.87 -0.78
N LYS A 228 -4.64 26.54 -0.90
CA LYS A 228 -3.66 27.44 -1.52
C LYS A 228 -4.07 27.90 -2.93
N ASP A 229 -4.55 26.96 -3.75
CA ASP A 229 -4.79 27.20 -5.19
C ASP A 229 -6.28 27.29 -5.55
N GLN A 230 -7.19 26.95 -4.63
CA GLN A 230 -8.60 26.74 -4.94
C GLN A 230 -9.52 27.32 -3.87
N LEU A 231 -10.66 27.83 -4.33
CA LEU A 231 -11.84 28.09 -3.51
C LEU A 231 -12.97 27.20 -3.98
N ILE A 232 -13.36 26.27 -3.12
CA ILE A 232 -14.36 25.25 -3.40
C ILE A 232 -15.66 25.65 -2.72
N ARG A 233 -16.77 25.70 -3.44
CA ARG A 233 -18.10 26.04 -2.94
C ARG A 233 -19.06 24.87 -3.15
N VAL A 234 -19.74 24.49 -2.07
CA VAL A 234 -20.70 23.37 -2.05
C VAL A 234 -21.92 23.67 -1.19
N LEU A 235 -23.00 22.90 -1.36
CA LEU A 235 -24.24 23.01 -0.57
C LEU A 235 -24.56 21.78 0.27
N GLY A 236 -23.74 20.72 0.17
CA GLY A 236 -23.95 19.42 0.80
C GLY A 236 -23.48 18.30 -0.12
N THR A 237 -22.24 17.90 0.05
CA THR A 237 -21.47 17.09 -0.91
C THR A 237 -20.45 16.23 -0.20
N HIS A 238 -20.06 15.12 -0.84
CA HIS A 238 -18.95 14.28 -0.42
C HIS A 238 -17.80 14.46 -1.40
N PHE A 239 -16.64 14.91 -0.92
CA PHE A 239 -15.48 15.18 -1.77
C PHE A 239 -14.16 15.11 -1.01
N ASN A 240 -13.08 14.80 -1.72
CA ASN A 240 -11.71 14.83 -1.21
C ASN A 240 -10.94 16.01 -1.82
N VAL A 241 -10.07 16.63 -1.04
CA VAL A 241 -9.13 17.65 -1.52
C VAL A 241 -7.73 17.25 -1.10
N ASN A 242 -6.84 16.99 -2.06
CA ASN A 242 -5.42 16.79 -1.85
C ASN A 242 -4.66 18.05 -2.28
N ALA A 243 -4.15 18.79 -1.30
CA ALA A 243 -3.47 20.08 -1.46
C ALA A 243 -2.03 20.05 -0.92
N TYR A 244 -1.38 18.88 -0.87
CA TYR A 244 0.04 18.80 -0.47
C TYR A 244 0.97 19.48 -1.48
N GLY A 245 0.62 19.46 -2.77
CA GLY A 245 1.43 20.05 -3.83
C GLY A 245 2.68 19.23 -4.22
N ASP A 246 2.81 17.98 -3.77
CA ASP A 246 3.96 17.10 -4.03
C ASP A 246 4.30 16.96 -5.53
N ASN A 247 3.28 17.03 -6.39
CA ASN A 247 3.39 16.97 -7.86
C ASN A 247 3.16 18.34 -8.52
N GLY A 248 3.26 19.43 -7.77
CA GLY A 248 2.97 20.79 -8.23
C GLY A 248 1.50 21.04 -8.55
N ALA A 249 0.59 20.24 -7.98
CA ALA A 249 -0.84 20.32 -8.22
C ALA A 249 -1.68 20.06 -6.97
N THR A 250 -2.83 20.73 -6.91
CA THR A 250 -3.93 20.49 -5.97
C THR A 250 -5.04 19.74 -6.71
N THR A 251 -5.56 18.67 -6.11
CA THR A 251 -6.60 17.81 -6.69
C THR A 251 -7.86 17.83 -5.86
N THR A 252 -9.02 18.09 -6.48
CA THR A 252 -10.34 18.02 -5.85
C THR A 252 -11.16 16.95 -6.53
N THR A 253 -11.58 15.92 -5.79
CA THR A 253 -12.31 14.75 -6.29
C THR A 253 -13.72 14.71 -5.71
N LEU A 254 -14.73 14.68 -6.57
CA LEU A 254 -16.14 14.69 -6.17
C LEU A 254 -16.74 13.28 -6.17
N LEU A 255 -17.27 12.86 -5.03
CA LEU A 255 -17.97 11.59 -4.86
C LEU A 255 -19.50 11.76 -5.01
N GLU A 256 -20.09 12.71 -4.28
CA GLU A 256 -21.53 12.95 -4.27
C GLU A 256 -21.87 14.44 -4.31
N GLY A 257 -22.90 14.79 -5.09
CA GLY A 257 -23.46 16.12 -5.17
C GLY A 257 -22.83 16.97 -6.28
N ILE A 258 -22.63 18.27 -6.04
CA ILE A 258 -22.11 19.23 -7.03
C ILE A 258 -21.10 20.14 -6.35
N VAL A 259 -19.92 20.26 -6.95
CA VAL A 259 -18.85 21.13 -6.46
C VAL A 259 -18.57 22.23 -7.47
N SER A 260 -18.49 23.47 -7.00
CA SER A 260 -18.00 24.61 -7.77
C SER A 260 -16.59 24.96 -7.32
N VAL A 261 -15.61 24.91 -8.22
CA VAL A 261 -14.20 25.22 -7.93
C VAL A 261 -13.78 26.48 -8.66
N SER A 262 -13.35 27.49 -7.92
CA SER A 262 -12.68 28.68 -8.45
C SER A 262 -11.18 28.59 -8.17
N LEU A 263 -10.34 29.03 -9.11
CA LEU A 263 -8.89 29.01 -8.93
C LEU A 263 -8.40 30.34 -8.36
N ALA A 264 -7.54 30.28 -7.35
CA ALA A 264 -6.96 31.48 -6.76
C ALA A 264 -6.13 32.25 -7.81
N GLY A 265 -6.29 33.57 -7.87
CA GLY A 265 -5.50 34.44 -8.75
C GLY A 265 -5.84 34.37 -10.24
N LYS A 266 -6.90 33.65 -10.65
CA LYS A 266 -7.31 33.52 -12.05
C LYS A 266 -8.76 33.98 -12.28
N ASN A 267 -8.98 34.78 -13.32
CA ASN A 267 -10.31 35.22 -13.77
C ASN A 267 -10.97 34.25 -14.77
N GLU A 268 -10.75 32.94 -14.63
CA GLU A 268 -11.28 31.91 -15.55
C GLU A 268 -12.73 31.48 -15.21
N GLY A 269 -13.38 32.13 -14.24
CA GLY A 269 -14.69 31.72 -13.73
C GLY A 269 -14.64 30.41 -12.92
N ALA A 270 -15.78 30.04 -12.33
CA ALA A 270 -15.89 28.81 -11.55
C ALA A 270 -16.12 27.59 -12.46
N LYS A 271 -15.47 26.46 -12.14
CA LYS A 271 -15.63 25.19 -12.83
C LYS A 271 -16.53 24.27 -12.01
N LEU A 272 -17.51 23.64 -12.64
CA LEU A 272 -18.42 22.71 -11.97
C LEU A 272 -17.93 21.28 -12.14
N LEU A 273 -17.87 20.53 -11.04
CA LEU A 273 -17.65 19.10 -11.04
C LEU A 273 -18.96 18.36 -10.81
N LYS A 274 -19.10 17.25 -11.54
CA LYS A 274 -20.13 16.22 -11.34
C LYS A 274 -19.53 15.05 -10.55
N PRO A 275 -20.36 14.18 -9.94
CA PRO A 275 -19.90 12.95 -9.32
C PRO A 275 -18.94 12.16 -10.22
N MET A 276 -17.95 11.51 -9.62
CA MET A 276 -16.90 10.74 -10.31
C MET A 276 -15.97 11.58 -11.19
N GLN A 277 -15.91 12.90 -10.97
CA GLN A 277 -14.94 13.78 -11.61
C GLN A 277 -13.93 14.32 -10.61
N GLN A 278 -12.72 14.58 -11.11
CA GLN A 278 -11.68 15.29 -10.37
C GLN A 278 -11.19 16.48 -11.16
N LEU A 279 -10.85 17.55 -10.44
CA LEU A 279 -10.16 18.72 -10.95
C LEU A 279 -8.73 18.73 -10.43
N ILE A 280 -7.77 18.76 -11.35
CA ILE A 280 -6.35 18.89 -11.04
C ILE A 280 -5.93 20.30 -11.46
N ALA A 281 -5.51 21.11 -10.51
CA ALA A 281 -4.98 22.45 -10.75
C ALA A 281 -3.51 22.51 -10.36
N GLY A 282 -2.64 22.85 -11.31
CA GLY A 282 -1.20 22.90 -11.08
C GLY A 282 -0.45 23.46 -12.28
N ASN A 283 0.70 24.08 -12.06
CA ASN A 283 1.57 24.63 -13.12
C ASN A 283 0.82 25.54 -14.11
N GLY A 284 -0.11 26.37 -13.61
CA GLY A 284 -0.91 27.27 -14.43
C GLY A 284 -1.97 26.59 -15.31
N ARG A 285 -2.12 25.26 -15.27
CA ARG A 285 -3.12 24.50 -16.01
C ARG A 285 -4.19 23.94 -15.08
N THR A 286 -5.31 23.58 -15.69
CA THR A 286 -6.41 22.95 -14.98
C THR A 286 -7.03 21.90 -15.86
N VAL A 287 -7.17 20.69 -15.34
CA VAL A 287 -7.73 19.55 -16.07
C VAL A 287 -8.88 18.98 -15.25
N ILE A 288 -10.00 18.73 -15.91
CA ILE A 288 -11.11 17.96 -15.35
C ILE A 288 -11.15 16.63 -16.07
N ARG A 289 -11.17 15.53 -15.31
CA ARG A 289 -11.23 14.17 -15.86
C ARG A 289 -12.04 13.24 -14.95
N ALA A 290 -12.28 12.02 -15.41
CA ALA A 290 -12.82 10.98 -14.56
C ALA A 290 -11.90 10.75 -13.35
N ALA A 291 -12.52 10.59 -12.19
CA ALA A 291 -11.82 10.31 -10.94
C ALA A 291 -11.68 8.79 -10.75
N ASP A 292 -10.52 8.40 -10.24
CA ASP A 292 -10.37 7.11 -9.59
C ASP A 292 -10.78 7.31 -8.12
N LEU A 293 -12.00 6.88 -7.79
CA LEU A 293 -12.55 7.07 -6.45
C LEU A 293 -11.91 6.15 -5.42
N GLU A 294 -11.41 4.98 -5.84
CA GLU A 294 -10.72 4.06 -4.95
C GLU A 294 -9.39 4.68 -4.50
N LEU A 295 -8.61 5.21 -5.45
CA LEU A 295 -7.37 5.92 -5.15
C LEU A 295 -7.61 7.14 -4.26
N ALA A 296 -8.62 7.96 -4.57
CA ALA A 296 -8.91 9.17 -3.80
C ALA A 296 -9.37 8.91 -2.36
N MET A 297 -9.90 7.71 -2.09
CA MET A 297 -10.44 7.32 -0.78
C MET A 297 -9.56 6.33 -0.02
N ALA A 298 -8.54 5.77 -0.66
CA ALA A 298 -7.68 4.73 -0.11
C ALA A 298 -7.12 5.11 1.26
N TRP A 299 -6.59 6.34 1.40
CA TRP A 299 -5.99 6.80 2.64
C TRP A 299 -6.99 6.79 3.80
N LYS A 300 -8.23 7.25 3.56
CA LYS A 300 -9.32 7.28 4.56
C LYS A 300 -9.79 5.86 4.90
N ASN A 301 -9.69 4.95 3.94
CA ASN A 301 -10.02 3.54 4.11
C ASN A 301 -8.86 2.71 4.69
N GLY A 302 -7.77 3.34 5.12
CA GLY A 302 -6.64 2.67 5.77
C GLY A 302 -5.71 1.91 4.81
N VAL A 303 -5.67 2.32 3.55
CA VAL A 303 -4.90 1.66 2.48
C VAL A 303 -4.00 2.66 1.76
N PHE A 304 -2.77 2.25 1.49
CA PHE A 304 -1.96 2.82 0.43
C PHE A 304 -2.38 2.16 -0.87
N GLU A 305 -2.89 2.93 -1.82
CA GLU A 305 -3.29 2.45 -3.15
C GLU A 305 -2.42 3.15 -4.19
N PHE A 306 -1.80 2.39 -5.08
CA PHE A 306 -0.95 2.93 -6.12
C PHE A 306 -1.39 2.42 -7.48
N ARG A 307 -1.57 3.35 -8.42
CA ARG A 307 -1.85 3.07 -9.82
C ARG A 307 -0.92 3.89 -10.71
N ASP A 308 -0.05 3.19 -11.44
CA ASP A 308 1.02 3.77 -12.25
C ASP A 308 1.83 4.86 -11.51
N ALA A 309 2.08 4.64 -10.21
CA ALA A 309 2.71 5.63 -9.35
C ALA A 309 4.23 5.56 -9.44
N SER A 310 4.90 6.71 -9.54
CA SER A 310 6.36 6.76 -9.45
C SER A 310 6.84 6.41 -8.03
N LEU A 311 8.07 5.92 -7.90
CA LEU A 311 8.67 5.69 -6.58
C LEU A 311 8.64 6.97 -5.71
N LYS A 312 8.86 8.14 -6.31
CA LYS A 312 8.83 9.42 -5.59
C LYS A 312 7.45 9.72 -5.01
N THR A 313 6.39 9.45 -5.78
CA THR A 313 5.00 9.60 -5.32
C THR A 313 4.73 8.69 -4.13
N ILE A 314 5.09 7.41 -4.24
CA ILE A 314 4.94 6.44 -3.16
C ILE A 314 5.68 6.90 -1.90
N LEU A 315 6.97 7.22 -2.04
CA LEU A 315 7.81 7.56 -0.91
C LEU A 315 7.41 8.90 -0.25
N ASN A 316 6.80 9.84 -0.97
CA ASN A 316 6.22 11.03 -0.35
C ASN A 316 5.06 10.69 0.60
N GLU A 317 4.16 9.80 0.20
CA GLU A 317 3.05 9.34 1.05
C GLU A 317 3.57 8.53 2.26
N VAL A 318 4.52 7.63 2.01
CA VAL A 318 5.16 6.82 3.05
C VAL A 318 5.89 7.69 4.06
N ALA A 319 6.68 8.65 3.59
CA ALA A 319 7.39 9.58 4.45
C ALA A 319 6.43 10.31 5.37
N ARG A 320 5.30 10.78 4.82
CA ARG A 320 4.29 11.53 5.55
C ARG A 320 3.57 10.68 6.58
N TRP A 321 3.35 9.39 6.29
CA TRP A 321 2.65 8.48 7.19
C TRP A 321 3.52 7.84 8.28
N TYR A 322 4.80 7.61 8.01
CA TYR A 322 5.73 7.02 9.00
C TYR A 322 6.65 8.04 9.66
N ASP A 323 6.39 9.34 9.44
CA ASP A 323 7.19 10.46 9.91
C ASP A 323 8.70 10.33 9.60
N LEU A 324 9.00 10.21 8.30
CA LEU A 324 10.36 10.02 7.80
C LEU A 324 10.79 11.17 6.89
N GLU A 325 12.09 11.41 6.80
CA GLU A 325 12.68 12.12 5.66
C GLU A 325 13.16 11.11 4.63
N VAL A 326 13.06 11.44 3.33
CA VAL A 326 13.52 10.55 2.25
C VAL A 326 14.73 11.17 1.57
N GLU A 327 15.82 10.42 1.52
CA GLU A 327 17.06 10.81 0.86
C GLU A 327 17.39 9.81 -0.25
N TYR A 328 17.55 10.31 -1.48
CA TYR A 328 17.93 9.51 -2.63
C TYR A 328 19.45 9.58 -2.82
N ARG A 329 20.13 8.44 -2.75
CA ARG A 329 21.57 8.33 -2.98
C ARG A 329 21.82 7.56 -4.27
N GLY A 330 22.23 8.29 -5.30
CA GLY A 330 22.41 7.76 -6.66
C GLY A 330 21.17 7.92 -7.53
N GLU A 331 21.25 7.37 -8.75
CA GLU A 331 20.14 7.40 -9.69
C GLU A 331 19.19 6.23 -9.44
N VAL A 332 17.98 6.55 -8.96
CA VAL A 332 16.97 5.53 -8.69
C VAL A 332 16.15 5.28 -9.97
N PRO A 333 15.88 4.02 -10.34
CA PRO A 333 15.18 3.70 -11.58
C PRO A 333 13.82 4.41 -11.69
N ASN A 334 13.56 5.01 -12.85
CA ASN A 334 12.24 5.56 -13.16
C ASN A 334 11.26 4.43 -13.50
N ARG A 335 10.70 3.81 -12.47
CA ARG A 335 9.70 2.75 -12.56
C ARG A 335 8.36 3.24 -12.00
N VAL A 336 7.29 2.66 -12.52
CA VAL A 336 5.94 2.83 -11.99
C VAL A 336 5.49 1.59 -11.25
N PHE A 337 4.66 1.77 -10.25
CA PHE A 337 4.21 0.73 -9.35
C PHE A 337 2.68 0.71 -9.28
N ASN A 338 2.15 -0.50 -9.14
CA ASN A 338 0.73 -0.78 -8.98
C ASN A 338 0.56 -1.71 -7.78
N GLY A 339 -0.48 -1.49 -6.98
CA GLY A 339 -0.84 -2.38 -5.87
C GLY A 339 -1.32 -1.64 -4.64
N SER A 340 -1.69 -2.43 -3.63
CA SER A 340 -2.29 -1.94 -2.40
C SER A 340 -1.61 -2.54 -1.16
N VAL A 341 -1.45 -1.72 -0.12
CA VAL A 341 -0.87 -2.14 1.17
C VAL A 341 -1.63 -1.47 2.31
N SER A 342 -1.93 -2.21 3.37
CA SER A 342 -2.60 -1.61 4.54
C SER A 342 -1.70 -0.58 5.22
N ARG A 343 -2.25 0.59 5.55
CA ARG A 343 -1.59 1.65 6.33
C ARG A 343 -1.35 1.27 7.80
N HIS A 344 -2.00 0.19 8.26
CA HIS A 344 -1.80 -0.37 9.59
C HIS A 344 -0.59 -1.32 9.67
N SER A 345 -0.01 -1.68 8.52
CA SER A 345 1.20 -2.49 8.48
C SER A 345 2.41 -1.66 8.89
N ASN A 346 3.43 -2.32 9.41
CA ASN A 346 4.71 -1.67 9.60
C ASN A 346 5.36 -1.31 8.26
N LEU A 347 6.23 -0.30 8.28
CA LEU A 347 6.94 0.19 7.11
C LEU A 347 7.73 -0.92 6.38
N SER A 348 8.31 -1.86 7.12
CA SER A 348 9.11 -2.96 6.55
C SER A 348 8.35 -3.75 5.48
N VAL A 349 7.02 -3.94 5.65
CA VAL A 349 6.19 -4.70 4.70
C VAL A 349 6.20 -4.02 3.33
N LEU A 350 5.96 -2.71 3.30
CA LEU A 350 5.95 -1.93 2.06
C LEU A 350 7.35 -1.84 1.44
N LEU A 351 8.38 -1.54 2.23
CA LEU A 351 9.76 -1.46 1.73
C LEU A 351 10.23 -2.81 1.17
N LYS A 352 9.81 -3.92 1.79
CA LYS A 352 10.11 -5.25 1.29
C LYS A 352 9.49 -5.50 -0.09
N ILE A 353 8.25 -5.10 -0.31
CA ILE A 353 7.59 -5.19 -1.62
C ILE A 353 8.34 -4.35 -2.67
N LEU A 354 8.65 -3.08 -2.34
CA LEU A 354 9.36 -2.18 -3.25
C LEU A 354 10.78 -2.68 -3.58
N SER A 355 11.42 -3.40 -2.66
CA SER A 355 12.78 -3.94 -2.86
C SER A 355 12.89 -4.99 -3.97
N TYR A 356 11.79 -5.63 -4.39
CA TYR A 356 11.79 -6.56 -5.53
C TYR A 356 12.04 -5.86 -6.88
N SER A 357 12.02 -4.52 -6.91
CA SER A 357 12.30 -3.70 -8.08
C SER A 357 13.74 -3.19 -8.14
N ASP A 358 14.70 -3.92 -7.57
CA ASP A 358 16.12 -3.55 -7.51
C ASP A 358 16.35 -2.19 -6.83
N ILE A 359 15.65 -1.94 -5.72
CA ILE A 359 15.81 -0.73 -4.91
C ILE A 359 16.13 -1.16 -3.49
N ARG A 360 17.19 -0.59 -2.92
CA ARG A 360 17.59 -0.83 -1.54
C ARG A 360 17.13 0.31 -0.64
N PHE A 361 16.67 -0.07 0.54
CA PHE A 361 16.22 0.86 1.56
C PHE A 361 17.01 0.65 2.84
N ARG A 362 17.44 1.74 3.47
CA ARG A 362 18.05 1.73 4.81
C ARG A 362 17.44 2.86 5.63
N ILE A 363 17.18 2.62 6.90
CA ILE A 363 16.81 3.68 7.84
C ILE A 363 18.06 4.12 8.59
N GLU A 364 18.33 5.41 8.58
CA GLU A 364 19.40 6.06 9.34
C GLU A 364 18.79 6.96 10.42
N THR A 365 19.40 6.92 11.60
CA THR A 365 19.12 7.82 12.71
C THR A 365 20.40 8.56 13.03
N ASP A 366 20.43 9.87 12.78
CA ASP A 366 21.59 10.74 13.01
C ASP A 366 21.54 11.46 14.38
N GLY A 367 20.68 10.99 15.29
CA GLY A 367 20.40 11.65 16.57
C GLY A 367 19.32 12.73 16.48
N SER A 368 18.81 13.05 15.27
CA SER A 368 17.59 13.82 15.07
C SER A 368 16.34 13.05 15.56
N PRO A 369 15.28 13.75 16.02
CA PRO A 369 13.99 13.12 16.27
C PRO A 369 13.37 12.47 15.03
N THR A 370 13.72 12.95 13.82
CA THR A 370 13.18 12.44 12.56
C THR A 370 14.09 11.35 11.97
N LYS A 371 13.51 10.21 11.60
CA LYS A 371 14.26 9.11 10.96
C LYS A 371 14.43 9.40 9.47
N LYS A 372 15.59 9.05 8.90
CA LYS A 372 15.89 9.18 7.46
C LYS A 372 15.76 7.84 6.76
N LEU A 373 14.94 7.76 5.72
CA LEU A 373 14.86 6.65 4.78
C LEU A 373 15.78 6.92 3.59
N ILE A 374 16.88 6.19 3.55
CA ILE A 374 17.84 6.23 2.45
C ILE A 374 17.38 5.27 1.36
N VAL A 375 17.33 5.77 0.13
CA VAL A 375 16.93 5.05 -1.07
C VAL A 375 18.14 4.97 -2.00
N GLU A 376 18.58 3.74 -2.28
CA GLU A 376 19.73 3.44 -3.13
C GLU A 376 19.29 2.49 -4.27
N PRO A 377 19.92 2.57 -5.46
CA PRO A 377 19.71 1.60 -6.53
C PRO A 377 20.24 0.20 -6.16
#